data_AF-A0A6V7LGD6-F1
#
_entry.id   AF-A0A6V7LGD6-F1
#
_cell.length_a   1.000
_cell.length_b   1.000
_cell.length_c   1.000
_cell.angle_alpha   90.00
_cell.angle_beta   90.00
_cell.angle_gamma   90.00
#
_symmetry.space_group_name_H-M   'P 1'
#
loop_
_entity.id
_entity.type
_entity.pdbx_description
1 polymer ?
#
loop_
_entity_poly.entity_id
_entity_poly.type
_entity_poly.pdbx_seq_one_letter_code
_entity_poly.pdbx_strand_id
1 'polypeptide(L)' 'DMQEWLDQSTHGFVLFTFGSMIKVEDFPKEILKIFYEMFERIAPVRILWKIVEPELLPPNLPKNVKIAKWIPQVTVL' A
#
# COMPACT_ATOMS: atom_id res chain seq x y z
N ASP A 1 3.40 -1.90 15.57
CA ASP A 1 3.24 -0.80 14.58
C ASP A 1 2.46 -1.15 13.32
N MET A 2 2.97 -2.03 12.44
CA MET A 2 2.21 -2.43 11.23
C MET A 2 1.01 -3.28 11.62
N GLN A 3 1.24 -4.39 12.32
CA GLN A 3 0.19 -5.31 12.77
C GLN A 3 -0.88 -4.60 13.61
N GLU A 4 -0.48 -3.79 14.59
CA GLU A 4 -1.42 -2.99 15.38
C GLU A 4 -2.29 -2.04 14.52
N TRP A 5 -1.72 -1.41 13.50
CA TRP A 5 -2.49 -0.60 12.55
C TRP A 5 -3.36 -1.43 11.61
N LEU A 6 -3.12 -2.73 11.44
CA LEU A 6 -4.05 -3.60 10.73
C LEU A 6 -5.18 -4.05 11.69
N ASP A 7 -4.82 -4.44 12.91
CA ASP A 7 -5.73 -4.93 13.95
C ASP A 7 -6.72 -3.86 14.43
N GLN A 8 -6.32 -2.59 14.42
CA GLN A 8 -7.20 -1.46 14.72
C GLN A 8 -8.25 -1.21 13.61
N SER A 9 -8.24 -1.94 12.51
CA SER A 9 -9.16 -1.72 11.39
C SER A 9 -10.47 -2.46 11.62
N THR A 10 -11.59 -1.73 11.66
CA THR A 10 -12.92 -2.35 11.72
C THR A 10 -13.46 -2.76 10.35
N HIS A 11 -12.81 -2.35 9.26
CA HIS A 11 -13.24 -2.59 7.88
C HIS A 11 -12.30 -3.57 7.13
N GLY A 12 -11.40 -4.23 7.86
CA GLY A 12 -10.36 -5.07 7.28
C GLY A 12 -9.27 -4.26 6.57
N PHE A 13 -8.45 -4.96 5.77
CA PHE A 13 -7.41 -4.35 4.96
C PHE A 13 -7.20 -5.14 3.67
N VAL A 14 -6.59 -4.49 2.69
CA VAL A 14 -6.18 -5.10 1.42
C VAL A 14 -4.66 -5.05 1.31
N LEU A 15 -4.05 -6.21 1.08
CA LEU A 15 -2.67 -6.30 0.61
C LEU A 15 -2.64 -6.01 -0.89
N PHE A 16 -1.98 -4.92 -1.28
CA PHE A 16 -1.81 -4.54 -2.67
C PHE A 16 -0.36 -4.74 -3.12
N THR A 17 -0.16 -5.57 -4.16
CA THR A 17 1.15 -5.86 -4.73
C THR A 17 1.04 -6.40 -6.17
N PHE A 18 2.04 -6.12 -7.00
CA PHE A 18 2.21 -6.72 -8.33
C PHE A 18 3.19 -7.91 -8.31
N GLY A 19 3.48 -8.46 -7.13
CA GLY A 19 4.45 -9.55 -6.94
C GLY A 19 5.88 -9.05 -6.73
N SER A 20 6.86 -9.84 -7.18
CA SER A 20 8.29 -9.52 -7.07
C SER A 20 8.89 -8.98 -8.38
N MET A 21 8.23 -9.22 -9.51
CA MET A 21 8.78 -8.92 -10.84
C MET A 21 8.51 -7.48 -11.28
N ILE A 22 7.48 -6.84 -10.75
CA ILE A 22 7.04 -5.50 -11.14
C ILE A 22 7.30 -4.55 -9.98
N LYS A 23 8.14 -3.54 -10.23
CA LYS A 23 8.34 -2.38 -9.37
C LYS A 23 7.35 -1.29 -9.77
N VAL A 24 6.32 -1.10 -8.97
CA VAL A 24 5.24 -0.15 -9.29
C VAL A 24 5.73 1.28 -9.16
N GLU A 25 6.68 1.51 -8.25
CA GLU A 25 7.36 2.78 -8.04
C GLU A 25 8.12 3.31 -9.26
N ASP A 26 8.43 2.47 -10.26
CA ASP A 26 9.04 2.86 -11.54
C ASP A 26 8.02 3.37 -12.56
N PHE A 27 6.71 3.27 -12.26
CA PHE A 27 5.67 3.73 -13.19
C PHE A 27 5.66 5.26 -13.31
N PRO A 28 5.14 5.80 -14.43
CA PRO A 28 4.94 7.24 -14.57
C PRO A 28 4.14 7.81 -13.40
N LYS A 29 4.48 9.05 -13.00
CA LYS A 29 3.87 9.71 -11.84
C LYS A 29 2.35 9.84 -11.96
N GLU A 30 1.84 9.96 -13.17
CA GLU A 30 0.42 10.02 -13.50
C GLU A 30 -0.29 8.72 -13.10
N ILE A 31 0.34 7.57 -13.35
CA ILE A 31 -0.19 6.27 -12.97
C ILE A 31 -0.14 6.09 -11.44
N LEU A 32 0.96 6.51 -10.80
CA LEU A 32 1.08 6.50 -9.34
C LEU A 32 0.00 7.35 -8.66
N LYS A 33 -0.33 8.52 -9.23
CA LYS A 33 -1.43 9.36 -8.74
C LYS A 33 -2.79 8.69 -8.88
N ILE A 34 -3.05 7.95 -9.96
CA ILE A 34 -4.29 7.19 -10.11
C ILE A 34 -4.41 6.14 -8.99
N PHE A 35 -3.33 5.45 -8.62
CA PHE A 35 -3.33 4.55 -7.47
C PHE A 35 -3.67 5.29 -6.17
N TYR A 36 -3.10 6.48 -5.94
CA TYR A 36 -3.38 7.27 -4.73
C TYR A 36 -4.86 7.68 -4.66
N GLU A 37 -5.42 8.19 -5.75
CA GLU A 37 -6.84 8.56 -5.83
C GLU A 37 -7.75 7.35 -5.61
N MET A 38 -7.41 6.20 -6.17
CA MET A 38 -8.16 4.96 -5.96
C MET A 38 -8.11 4.53 -4.50
N PHE A 39 -6.92 4.56 -3.86
CA PHE A 39 -6.78 4.18 -2.46
C PHE A 39 -7.54 5.12 -1.54
N GLU A 40 -7.57 6.42 -1.82
CA GLU A 40 -8.35 7.38 -1.05
C GLU A 40 -9.86 7.09 -1.15
N ARG A 41 -10.37 6.74 -2.34
CA ARG A 41 -11.80 6.44 -2.56
C ARG A 41 -12.31 5.19 -1.84
N ILE A 42 -11.44 4.22 -1.58
CA ILE A 42 -11.81 2.99 -0.87
C ILE A 42 -11.66 3.09 0.66
N ALA A 43 -11.22 4.25 1.16
CA ALA A 43 -11.27 4.52 2.59
C ALA A 43 -12.72 4.33 3.12
N PRO A 44 -12.91 3.77 4.33
CA PRO A 44 -11.89 3.57 5.37
C PRO A 44 -11.11 2.24 5.28
N VAL A 45 -11.27 1.44 4.23
CA VAL A 45 -10.49 0.21 4.08
C VAL A 45 -9.00 0.57 4.00
N ARG A 46 -8.20 -0.11 4.83
CA ARG A 46 -6.75 0.11 4.90
C ARG A 46 -6.04 -0.64 3.79
N ILE A 47 -5.01 -0.02 3.22
CA ILE A 47 -4.18 -0.60 2.18
C ILE A 47 -2.79 -0.82 2.73
N LEU A 48 -2.32 -2.07 2.66
CA LEU A 48 -0.92 -2.40 2.83
C LEU A 48 -0.30 -2.54 1.44
N TRP A 49 0.46 -1.54 1.02
CA TRP A 49 1.05 -1.53 -0.32
C TRP A 49 2.51 -1.97 -0.26
N LYS A 50 2.82 -3.08 -0.94
CA LYS A 50 4.19 -3.55 -1.07
C LYS A 50 4.95 -2.74 -2.12
N ILE A 51 5.97 -2.00 -1.69
CA ILE A 51 6.85 -1.18 -2.54
C ILE A 51 8.30 -1.39 -2.08
N VAL A 52 9.22 -1.66 -3.00
CA VAL A 52 10.63 -1.99 -2.70
C VAL A 52 11.42 -0.73 -2.37
N GLU A 53 11.18 0.34 -3.14
CA GLU A 53 11.86 1.63 -3.06
C GLU A 53 10.85 2.78 -2.82
N PRO A 54 10.28 2.93 -1.61
CA PRO A 54 9.25 3.92 -1.29
C PRO A 54 9.66 5.37 -1.53
N GLU A 55 10.96 5.66 -1.49
CA GLU A 55 11.56 6.95 -1.81
C GLU A 55 11.28 7.44 -3.24
N LEU A 56 10.94 6.53 -4.16
CA LEU A 56 10.59 6.89 -5.54
C LEU A 56 9.12 7.28 -5.71
N LEU A 57 8.28 7.05 -4.69
CA LEU A 57 6.87 7.39 -4.74
C LEU A 57 6.64 8.91 -4.69
N PRO A 58 5.58 9.43 -5.34
CA PRO A 58 5.20 10.82 -5.21
C PRO A 58 4.78 11.15 -3.77
N PRO A 59 4.92 12.42 -3.34
CA PRO A 59 4.44 12.85 -2.03
C PRO A 59 2.92 12.71 -1.92
N ASN A 60 2.39 12.89 -0.71
CA ASN A 60 0.96 12.84 -0.38
C ASN A 60 0.33 11.44 -0.49
N LEU A 61 1.02 10.43 0.05
CA LEU A 61 0.45 9.11 0.21
C LEU A 61 -0.87 9.18 1.01
N PRO A 62 -1.97 8.54 0.56
CA PRO A 62 -3.24 8.59 1.28
C PRO A 62 -3.14 8.02 2.70
N LYS A 63 -3.89 8.59 3.64
CA LYS A 63 -3.80 8.25 5.07
C LYS A 63 -4.19 6.81 5.40
N ASN A 64 -5.01 6.19 4.56
CA ASN A 64 -5.40 4.78 4.70
C ASN A 64 -4.39 3.82 4.05
N VAL A 65 -3.24 4.29 3.58
CA VAL A 65 -2.19 3.46 2.96
C VAL A 65 -0.98 3.42 3.88
N LYS A 66 -0.47 2.20 4.14
CA LYS A 66 0.87 1.98 4.69
C LYS A 66 1.74 1.28 3.65
N ILE A 67 2.98 1.73 3.54
CA ILE A 67 3.98 1.08 2.70
C ILE A 67 4.70 -0.02 3.48
N ALA A 68 4.90 -1.18 2.86
CA ALA A 68 5.74 -2.24 3.39
C ALA A 68 6.80 -2.66 2.35
N LYS A 69 8.09 -2.60 2.73
CA LYS A 69 9.17 -3.11 1.87
C LYS A 69 9.15 -4.62 1.74
N TRP A 70 8.74 -5.29 2.81
CA TRP A 70 8.64 -6.73 2.88
C TRP A 70 7.46 -7.11 3.78
N ILE A 71 6.79 -8.21 3.43
CA ILE A 71 5.61 -8.69 4.15
C ILE A 71 5.88 -10.14 4.56
N PRO A 72 5.85 -10.47 5.85
CA PRO A 72 6.04 -11.83 6.32
C PRO A 72 4.94 -12.75 5.78
N GLN A 73 5.35 -13.77 5.04
CA GLN A 73 4.48 -14.71 4.33
C GLN A 73 3.54 -15.52 5.25
N VAL A 74 3.82 -15.57 6.56
CA VAL A 74 3.07 -16.35 7.55
C VAL A 74 1.97 -15.54 8.25
N THR A 75 1.86 -14.23 8.02
CA THR A 75 0.94 -13.35 8.78
C THR A 75 -0.37 -13.03 8.02
N VAL A 76 -0.53 -13.49 6.78
CA VAL A 76 -1.69 -13.13 5.91
C VAL A 76 -2.62 -14.32 5.63
N LEU A 77 -2.27 -15.54 6.06
CA LEU A 77 -3.11 -16.73 5.94
C LEU A 77 -3.98 -16.94 7.19
#